data_AF-A0A953LRP6-F1
#
_entry.id   AF-A0A953LRP6-F1
#
_cell.length_a   1.000
_cell.length_b   1.000
_cell.length_c   1.000
_cell.angle_alpha   90.00
_cell.angle_beta   90.00
_cell.angle_gamma   90.00
#
_symmetry.space_group_name_H-M   'P 1'
#
loop_
_entity.id
_entity.type
_entity.pdbx_description
1 polymer ?
#
loop_
_entity_poly.entity_id
_entity_poly.type
_entity_poly.pdbx_seq_one_letter_code
_entity_poly.pdbx_strand_id
1 'polypeptide(L)' 'MTQPVPPGASGKSAVLLINLGTPEAPTAPALRRYLKQFLWDPRVVELPRAL' A
#
# COMPACT_ATOMS: atom_id res chain seq x y z
N MET A 1 25.16 7.48 33.70
CA MET A 1 24.41 6.76 32.66
C MET A 1 23.35 7.69 32.08
N THR A 2 23.74 8.59 31.19
CA THR A 2 22.82 9.48 30.47
C THR A 2 22.80 9.05 29.02
N GLN A 3 21.69 8.43 28.59
CA GLN A 3 21.44 8.12 27.18
C GLN A 3 21.09 9.41 26.44
N PRO A 4 21.62 9.67 25.23
CA PRO A 4 21.27 10.84 24.45
C PRO A 4 19.89 10.67 23.80
N VAL A 5 19.02 11.66 23.96
CA VAL A 5 17.72 11.73 23.28
C VAL A 5 17.98 11.94 21.77
N PRO A 6 17.41 11.11 20.87
CA PRO A 6 17.59 11.30 19.44
C PRO A 6 16.98 12.64 18.97
N PRO A 7 17.66 13.41 18.10
CA PRO A 7 17.14 14.66 17.58
C PRO A 7 15.93 14.38 16.68
N GLY A 8 14.75 14.78 17.12
CA GLY A 8 13.48 14.59 16.38
C GLY A 8 12.21 14.62 17.22
N ALA A 9 12.30 14.60 18.55
CA ALA A 9 11.14 14.48 19.44
C ALA A 9 10.36 15.80 19.70
N SER A 10 10.24 16.68 18.70
CA SER A 10 9.37 17.87 18.74
C SER A 10 8.35 17.92 17.58
N GLY A 11 8.15 16.80 16.87
CA GLY A 11 7.10 16.64 15.89
C GLY A 11 5.81 16.09 16.52
N LYS A 12 4.66 16.69 16.20
CA LYS A 12 3.35 16.10 16.53
C LYS A 12 3.24 14.74 15.83
N SER A 13 2.79 13.72 16.56
CA SER A 13 2.59 12.39 15.98
C SER A 13 1.44 12.40 14.96
N ALA A 14 1.65 11.75 13.82
CA ALA A 14 0.64 11.57 12.79
C ALA A 14 0.37 10.08 12.57
N VAL A 15 -0.88 9.73 12.27
CA VAL A 15 -1.31 8.37 11.95
C VAL A 15 -1.65 8.31 10.48
N LEU A 16 -1.03 7.37 9.75
CA LEU A 16 -1.36 7.10 8.36
C LEU A 16 -2.30 5.90 8.30
N LEU A 17 -3.57 6.15 7.96
CA LEU A 17 -4.52 5.09 7.64
C LEU A 17 -4.37 4.75 6.15
N ILE A 18 -4.06 3.49 5.85
CA ILE A 18 -3.95 3.00 4.48
C ILE A 18 -4.98 1.89 4.20
N ASN A 19 -5.52 1.92 2.99
CA ASN A 19 -6.35 0.88 2.40
C ASN A 19 -6.10 0.91 0.88
N LEU A 20 -6.31 -0.21 0.19
CA LEU A 20 -6.25 -0.30 -1.27
C LEU A 20 -7.41 0.43 -1.97
N GLY A 21 -8.50 0.68 -1.24
CA GLY A 21 -9.77 1.15 -1.80
C GLY A 21 -10.55 0.03 -2.46
N THR A 22 -11.59 0.41 -3.19
CA THR A 22 -12.57 -0.49 -3.84
C THR A 22 -12.77 -0.02 -5.30
N PRO A 23 -13.09 -0.90 -6.25
CA PRO A 23 -13.49 -0.48 -7.59
C PRO A 23 -14.69 0.46 -7.57
N GLU A 24 -14.75 1.37 -8.55
CA GLU A 24 -15.83 2.38 -8.69
C GLU A 24 -17.21 1.76 -8.95
N ALA A 25 -17.26 0.59 -9.59
CA ALA A 25 -18.49 -0.13 -9.89
C ALA A 25 -18.27 -1.65 -9.92
N PRO A 26 -19.31 -2.48 -9.68
CA PRO A 26 -19.23 -3.94 -9.77
C PRO A 26 -19.34 -4.43 -11.23
N THR A 27 -18.60 -3.80 -12.15
CA THR A 27 -18.60 -4.15 -13.57
C THR A 27 -17.22 -4.66 -13.99
N ALA A 28 -17.18 -5.54 -14.99
CA ALA A 28 -15.91 -6.10 -15.49
C ALA A 28 -14.88 -5.03 -15.91
N PRO A 29 -15.25 -3.92 -16.57
CA PRO A 29 -14.29 -2.85 -16.90
C PRO A 29 -13.68 -2.17 -15.67
N ALA A 30 -14.49 -1.90 -14.65
CA ALA A 30 -14.05 -1.27 -13.40
C ALA A 30 -13.13 -2.20 -12.60
N LEU A 31 -13.52 -3.48 -12.48
CA LEU A 31 -12.69 -4.51 -11.84
C LEU A 31 -11.35 -4.69 -12.54
N ARG A 32 -11.33 -4.75 -13.88
CA ARG A 32 -10.08 -4.88 -14.64
C ARG A 32 -9.12 -3.72 -14.37
N ARG A 33 -9.64 -2.49 -14.29
CA ARG A 33 -8.82 -1.29 -13.99
C ARG A 33 -8.25 -1.34 -12.58
N TYR A 34 -9.06 -1.72 -11.60
CA TYR A 34 -8.65 -1.87 -10.21
C TYR A 34 -7.59 -2.97 -10.05
N LEU A 35 -7.90 -4.20 -10.49
CA LEU A 35 -7.01 -5.36 -10.32
C LEU A 35 -5.66 -5.17 -11.03
N LYS A 36 -5.62 -4.49 -12.19
CA LYS A 36 -4.36 -4.22 -12.90
C LYS A 36 -3.33 -3.43 -12.07
N GLN A 37 -3.78 -2.69 -11.04
CA GLN A 37 -2.88 -1.94 -10.15
C GLN A 37 -2.07 -2.87 -9.22
N PHE A 38 -2.57 -4.08 -8.96
CA PHE A 38 -2.00 -4.98 -7.95
C PHE A 38 -1.47 -6.30 -8.53
N LEU A 39 -2.09 -6.82 -9.59
CA LEU A 39 -1.76 -8.15 -10.13
C LEU A 39 -0.34 -8.26 -10.71
N TRP A 40 0.37 -7.16 -10.93
CA TRP A 40 1.78 -7.17 -11.34
C TRP A 40 2.76 -7.13 -10.16
N ASP A 41 2.28 -6.82 -8.96
CA ASP A 41 3.12 -6.77 -7.79
C ASP A 41 3.31 -8.19 -7.21
N PRO A 42 4.54 -8.74 -7.18
CA PRO A 42 4.80 -10.05 -6.59
C PRO A 42 4.51 -10.11 -5.09
N ARG A 43 4.35 -8.96 -4.42
CA ARG A 43 3.93 -8.88 -3.01
C ARG A 43 2.43 -9.12 -2.83
N VAL A 44 1.64 -8.98 -3.90
CA VAL A 44 0.19 -9.18 -3.87
C VAL A 44 -0.18 -10.57 -4.39
N VAL A 45 0.46 -11.02 -5.47
CA VAL A 45 0.17 -12.32 -6.09
C VAL A 45 1.44 -13.04 -6.52
N GLU A 46 1.51 -14.34 -6.23
CA GLU A 46 2.58 -15.23 -6.69
C GLU A 46 2.21 -15.83 -8.05
N LEU A 47 2.26 -15.01 -9.10
CA LEU A 47 2.01 -15.46 -10.48
C LEU A 47 3.32 -15.93 -11.14
N PRO A 48 3.31 -17.05 -11.89
CA PRO A 48 4.39 -17.38 -12.81
C PRO A 48 4.56 -16.22 -13.79
N ARG A 49 5.72 -15.55 -13.77
CA ARG A 49 6.00 -14.48 -14.72
C ARG A 49 6.15 -15.10 -16.11
N ALA A 50 5.51 -14.50 -17.09
CA ALA A 50 5.80 -14.82 -18.48
C ALA A 50 7.30 -14.65 -18.69
N LEU A 51 7.93 -15.72 -19.21
CA LEU A 51 9.37 -15.86 -19.39
C LEU A 51 9.97 -14.68 -20.16
#